data_AF-A0A2M9A399-F1
#
_entry.id   AF-A0A2M9A399-F1
#
_cell.length_a   1.000
_cell.length_b   1.000
_cell.length_c   1.000
_cell.angle_alpha   90.00
_cell.angle_beta   90.00
_cell.angle_gamma   90.00
#
_symmetry.space_group_name_H-M   'P 1'
#
loop_
_entity.id
_entity.type
_entity.pdbx_description
1 polymer ?
#
loop_
_entity_poly.entity_id
_entity_poly.type
_entity_poly.pdbx_seq_one_letter_code
_entity_poly.pdbx_strand_id
1 'polypeptide(L)'
;MTAEKYTKWVACWGNATSITDRKEATYAKDLTLRYPIEICFSGSQLRFHFSNLTGTEPVQISKAFVAKKTSAEYKPVAITFGGRTVGEIPAGKEILSDEIPFAVSAGETVDVSLYLQNFTQMNAGTLVTGPLSKGSFCYGDFATAKDFPQDLSRSTNWFYFLNTVDIWTEEKNFALVCFGDSITAQDWPDYLKLRVKREGFENVSIIRRAVCGTRILREYSCITYAAYGLKGETRFPIEMDTAGAKSVLIQHGINDIIHPVGVDVNPFRPMSDMPTAKDLIEGVKKFYLPLAREKGLKVWSGTLLPIFGWRTYNAEKDMVRNEFNDWLRSSDLFDGCVDFDKALRDSQKPESFAIGMDSGDHLHPSAKAYEQMAEIISEDLLK
;
A
#
# COMPACT_ATOMS: atom_id res chain seq x y z
N MET A 1 24.79 -28.03 17.34
CA MET A 1 23.94 -27.64 16.19
C MET A 1 23.81 -26.14 16.24
N THR A 2 24.45 -25.40 15.32
CA THR A 2 24.20 -23.95 15.19
C THR A 2 22.75 -23.80 14.76
N ALA A 3 21.96 -23.01 15.49
CA ALA A 3 20.59 -22.69 15.06
C ALA A 3 20.61 -22.17 13.61
N GLU A 4 19.64 -22.59 12.79
CA GLU A 4 19.50 -22.04 11.45
C GLU A 4 19.39 -20.51 11.53
N LYS A 5 20.23 -19.80 10.78
CA LYS A 5 20.30 -18.33 10.81
C LYS A 5 18.96 -17.70 10.41
N TYR A 6 18.24 -18.32 9.48
CA TYR A 6 16.99 -17.81 8.94
C TYR A 6 15.89 -18.85 9.17
N THR A 7 14.76 -18.43 9.75
CA THR A 7 13.75 -19.33 10.34
C THR A 7 12.31 -19.01 9.97
N LYS A 8 12.04 -17.85 9.34
CA LYS A 8 10.67 -17.47 8.97
C LYS A 8 10.58 -16.55 7.77
N TRP A 9 9.39 -16.51 7.17
CA TRP A 9 9.00 -15.55 6.14
C TRP A 9 8.50 -14.25 6.77
N VAL A 10 9.04 -13.12 6.29
CA VAL A 10 8.54 -11.78 6.61
C VAL A 10 8.39 -11.00 5.30
N ALA A 11 7.29 -10.28 5.12
CA ALA A 11 7.14 -9.37 3.99
C ALA A 11 8.20 -8.26 4.11
N CYS A 12 9.00 -8.02 3.07
CA CYS A 12 9.96 -6.90 3.02
C CYS A 12 9.47 -5.74 2.14
N TRP A 13 8.50 -6.02 1.27
CA TRP A 13 7.84 -5.03 0.43
C TRP A 13 6.43 -5.49 0.13
N GLY A 14 5.49 -4.56 0.03
CA GLY A 14 4.14 -4.89 -0.39
C GLY A 14 3.28 -3.65 -0.59
N ASN A 15 2.28 -3.83 -1.45
CA ASN A 15 1.26 -2.86 -1.82
C ASN A 15 -0.11 -3.52 -1.80
N ALA A 16 -1.19 -2.76 -1.59
CA ALA A 16 -2.54 -3.28 -1.81
C ALA A 16 -2.81 -3.50 -3.30
N THR A 17 -3.84 -4.27 -3.64
CA THR A 17 -4.33 -4.43 -5.01
C THR A 17 -5.70 -3.79 -5.15
N SER A 18 -5.87 -2.91 -6.14
CA SER A 18 -7.14 -2.24 -6.43
C SER A 18 -7.50 -2.38 -7.91
N ILE A 19 -8.68 -1.87 -8.25
CA ILE A 19 -9.11 -1.63 -9.61
C ILE A 19 -8.31 -0.43 -10.13
N THR A 20 -7.68 -0.57 -11.29
CA THR A 20 -7.03 0.57 -11.95
C THR A 20 -8.06 1.47 -12.63
N ASP A 21 -7.66 2.68 -13.00
CA ASP A 21 -8.55 3.61 -13.69
C ASP A 21 -9.05 3.01 -15.01
N ARG A 22 -10.38 2.96 -15.18
CA ARG A 22 -11.02 2.34 -16.36
C ARG A 22 -11.03 3.34 -17.51
N LYS A 23 -10.09 3.15 -18.44
CA LYS A 23 -9.90 3.98 -19.64
C LYS A 23 -10.41 3.29 -20.90
N GLU A 24 -10.38 4.00 -22.03
CA GLU A 24 -10.72 3.44 -23.34
C GLU A 24 -9.74 2.33 -23.77
N ALA A 25 -8.49 2.39 -23.28
CA ALA A 25 -7.46 1.39 -23.47
C ALA A 25 -7.03 0.80 -22.13
N THR A 26 -7.39 -0.46 -21.88
CA THR A 26 -7.11 -1.19 -20.63
C THR A 26 -6.26 -2.44 -20.83
N TYR A 27 -5.82 -2.71 -22.06
CA TYR A 27 -4.95 -3.85 -22.36
C TYR A 27 -3.54 -3.40 -22.71
N ALA A 28 -2.56 -4.16 -22.23
CA ALA A 28 -1.18 -4.06 -22.69
C ALA A 28 -0.74 -5.39 -23.32
N LYS A 29 0.22 -5.33 -24.23
CA LYS A 29 0.87 -6.48 -24.86
C LYS A 29 2.31 -6.13 -25.13
N ASP A 30 3.18 -7.14 -25.09
CA ASP A 30 4.61 -7.00 -25.35
C ASP A 30 5.21 -5.91 -24.46
N LEU A 31 5.02 -6.09 -23.15
CA LEU A 31 5.35 -5.09 -22.14
C LEU A 31 6.14 -5.75 -21.02
N THR A 32 7.32 -5.21 -20.72
CA THR A 32 8.07 -5.51 -19.50
C THR A 32 7.79 -4.43 -18.45
N LEU A 33 7.30 -4.83 -17.28
CA LEU A 33 7.20 -4.01 -16.07
C LEU A 33 8.43 -4.26 -15.20
N ARG A 34 8.96 -3.24 -14.52
CA ARG A 34 10.06 -3.38 -13.56
C ARG A 34 9.84 -2.54 -12.31
N TYR A 35 9.99 -3.18 -11.16
CA TYR A 35 9.81 -2.58 -9.85
C TYR A 35 11.11 -2.71 -9.04
N PRO A 36 11.80 -1.59 -8.71
CA PRO A 36 12.91 -1.62 -7.78
C PRO A 36 12.39 -1.73 -6.35
N ILE A 37 13.00 -2.60 -5.56
CA ILE A 37 12.62 -2.91 -4.18
C ILE A 37 13.87 -2.83 -3.30
N GLU A 38 13.87 -1.94 -2.32
CA GLU A 38 14.93 -1.87 -1.30
C GLU A 38 14.68 -2.92 -0.21
N ILE A 39 15.71 -3.72 0.09
CA ILE A 39 15.68 -4.80 1.07
C ILE A 39 15.97 -4.24 2.46
N CYS A 40 15.03 -4.39 3.40
CA CYS A 40 15.14 -3.86 4.76
C CYS A 40 16.00 -4.72 5.70
N PHE A 41 16.11 -6.03 5.48
CA PHE A 41 16.98 -6.92 6.27
C PHE A 41 17.48 -8.11 5.42
N SER A 42 18.55 -8.74 5.88
CA SER A 42 19.20 -9.82 5.12
C SER A 42 18.40 -11.13 5.14
N GLY A 43 18.55 -11.95 4.10
CA GLY A 43 17.86 -13.24 4.01
C GLY A 43 18.42 -14.12 2.88
N SER A 44 18.02 -15.38 2.85
CA SER A 44 18.55 -16.38 1.91
C SER A 44 17.65 -16.66 0.71
N GLN A 45 16.36 -16.38 0.83
CA GLN A 45 15.36 -16.70 -0.18
C GLN A 45 14.30 -15.61 -0.27
N LEU A 46 13.69 -15.50 -1.44
CA LEU A 46 12.55 -14.64 -1.70
C LEU A 46 11.38 -15.47 -2.23
N ARG A 47 10.15 -15.06 -1.93
CA ARG A 47 8.94 -15.52 -2.63
C ARG A 47 8.04 -14.33 -2.92
N PHE A 48 7.27 -14.45 -3.99
CA PHE A 48 6.58 -13.32 -4.62
C PHE A 48 5.09 -13.63 -4.71
N HIS A 49 4.27 -12.75 -4.14
CA HIS A 49 2.82 -12.80 -4.24
C HIS A 49 2.38 -11.95 -5.42
N PHE A 50 1.55 -12.54 -6.27
CA PHE A 50 0.97 -11.86 -7.42
C PHE A 50 -0.55 -11.84 -7.30
N SER A 51 -1.16 -10.70 -7.57
CA SER A 51 -2.58 -10.46 -7.35
C SER A 51 -3.27 -9.98 -8.61
N ASN A 52 -4.34 -10.68 -8.96
CA ASN A 52 -5.33 -10.29 -9.96
C ASN A 52 -6.72 -10.22 -9.30
N LEU A 53 -6.75 -9.87 -8.00
CA LEU A 53 -7.93 -9.89 -7.14
C LEU A 53 -9.09 -9.05 -7.68
N THR A 54 -8.78 -7.96 -8.38
CA THR A 54 -9.75 -7.03 -8.97
C THR A 54 -9.86 -7.18 -10.49
N GLY A 55 -9.12 -8.12 -11.09
CA GLY A 55 -9.16 -8.39 -12.52
C GLY A 55 -10.36 -9.25 -12.92
N THR A 56 -10.78 -9.09 -14.17
CA THR A 56 -11.93 -9.82 -14.74
C THR A 56 -11.55 -10.92 -15.72
N GLU A 57 -10.26 -11.00 -16.09
CA GLU A 57 -9.70 -12.00 -16.97
C GLU A 57 -8.42 -12.60 -16.35
N PRO A 58 -8.05 -13.85 -16.66
CA PRO A 58 -6.77 -14.41 -16.26
C PRO A 58 -5.59 -13.58 -16.77
N VAL A 59 -4.56 -13.43 -15.94
CA VAL A 59 -3.32 -12.73 -16.28
C VAL A 59 -2.20 -13.77 -16.44
N GLN A 60 -1.59 -13.81 -17.62
CA GLN A 60 -0.43 -14.64 -17.87
C GLN A 60 0.85 -13.82 -17.72
N ILE A 61 1.64 -14.12 -16.70
CA ILE A 61 3.02 -13.63 -16.57
C ILE A 61 3.90 -14.55 -17.44
N SER A 62 4.27 -14.08 -18.62
CA SER A 62 5.04 -14.88 -19.59
C SER A 62 6.48 -15.12 -19.13
N LYS A 63 7.07 -14.13 -18.44
CA LYS A 63 8.35 -14.29 -17.73
C LYS A 63 8.38 -13.42 -16.48
N ALA A 64 9.04 -13.89 -15.43
CA ALA A 64 9.31 -13.09 -14.23
C ALA A 64 10.74 -13.33 -13.74
N PHE A 65 11.42 -12.26 -13.34
CA PHE A 65 12.80 -12.32 -12.85
C PHE A 65 13.02 -11.40 -11.67
N VAL A 66 13.96 -11.78 -10.79
CA VAL A 66 14.56 -10.91 -9.79
C VAL A 66 16.06 -10.77 -10.06
N ALA A 67 16.61 -9.57 -9.92
CA ALA A 67 18.04 -9.31 -10.08
C ALA A 67 18.50 -8.27 -9.06
N LYS A 68 19.76 -8.37 -8.60
CA LYS A 68 20.36 -7.30 -7.78
C LYS A 68 20.68 -6.11 -8.69
N LYS A 69 20.11 -4.95 -8.38
CA LYS A 69 20.29 -3.74 -9.19
C LYS A 69 21.70 -3.17 -9.07
N THR A 70 22.26 -3.20 -7.85
CA THR A 70 23.53 -2.58 -7.50
C THR A 70 24.74 -3.50 -7.60
N SER A 71 24.57 -4.76 -8.03
CA SER A 71 25.70 -5.68 -8.19
C SER A 71 26.54 -5.36 -9.43
N ALA A 72 27.84 -5.63 -9.35
CA ALA A 72 28.78 -5.45 -10.46
C ALA A 72 28.35 -6.23 -11.73
N GLU A 73 27.70 -7.38 -11.53
CA GLU A 73 27.13 -8.21 -12.58
C GLU A 73 25.62 -8.33 -12.36
N TYR A 74 24.82 -7.87 -13.34
CA TYR A 74 23.36 -8.01 -13.29
C TYR A 74 22.99 -9.44 -13.69
N LYS A 75 22.58 -10.25 -12.70
CA LYS A 75 22.21 -11.66 -12.88
C LYS A 75 20.73 -11.88 -12.57
N PRO A 76 19.85 -11.87 -13.58
CA PRO A 76 18.46 -12.23 -13.40
C PRO A 76 18.32 -13.70 -13.01
N VAL A 77 17.55 -13.95 -11.95
CA VAL A 77 17.10 -15.27 -11.52
C VAL A 77 15.61 -15.38 -11.80
N ALA A 78 15.19 -16.46 -12.44
CA ALA A 78 13.79 -16.66 -12.80
C ALA A 78 12.93 -16.84 -11.54
N ILE A 79 11.76 -16.20 -11.52
CA ILE A 79 10.70 -16.46 -10.56
C ILE A 79 9.79 -17.53 -11.18
N THR A 80 9.60 -18.65 -10.49
CA THR A 80 8.88 -19.82 -11.01
C THR A 80 7.58 -20.10 -10.26
N PHE A 81 6.70 -20.91 -10.85
CA PHE A 81 5.37 -21.25 -10.37
C PHE A 81 5.11 -22.76 -10.51
N GLY A 82 5.40 -23.52 -9.44
CA GLY A 82 5.42 -24.98 -9.49
C GLY A 82 6.48 -25.51 -10.47
N GLY A 83 7.67 -24.89 -10.47
CA GLY A 83 8.80 -25.20 -11.36
C GLY A 83 8.68 -24.64 -12.78
N ARG A 84 7.57 -23.98 -13.13
CA ARG A 84 7.36 -23.38 -14.46
C ARG A 84 7.77 -21.91 -14.47
N THR A 85 8.33 -21.43 -15.56
CA THR A 85 8.73 -20.02 -15.74
C THR A 85 7.58 -19.09 -16.17
N VAL A 86 6.41 -19.67 -16.45
CA VAL A 86 5.17 -18.96 -16.80
C VAL A 86 4.20 -19.08 -15.63
N GLY A 87 3.67 -17.94 -15.18
CA GLY A 87 2.64 -17.86 -14.16
C GLY A 87 1.28 -17.51 -14.78
N GLU A 88 0.21 -18.09 -14.25
CA GLU A 88 -1.16 -17.71 -14.58
C GLU A 88 -1.88 -17.32 -13.29
N ILE A 89 -2.33 -16.07 -13.21
CA ILE A 89 -3.15 -15.56 -12.11
C ILE A 89 -4.60 -15.58 -12.57
N PRO A 90 -5.47 -16.45 -12.05
CA PRO A 90 -6.88 -16.44 -12.41
C PRO A 90 -7.55 -15.11 -12.06
N ALA A 91 -8.65 -14.78 -12.74
CA ALA A 91 -9.46 -13.61 -12.39
C ALA A 91 -9.95 -13.69 -10.94
N GLY A 92 -9.84 -12.60 -10.19
CA GLY A 92 -10.28 -12.53 -8.80
C GLY A 92 -9.44 -13.34 -7.82
N LYS A 93 -8.22 -13.74 -8.19
CA LYS A 93 -7.34 -14.60 -7.38
C LYS A 93 -5.94 -14.01 -7.23
N GLU A 94 -5.23 -14.59 -6.26
CA GLU A 94 -3.82 -14.37 -6.02
C GLU A 94 -3.07 -15.69 -6.18
N ILE A 95 -1.80 -15.61 -6.57
CA ILE A 95 -0.89 -16.77 -6.64
C ILE A 95 0.43 -16.44 -5.93
N LEU A 96 1.09 -17.48 -5.43
CA LEU A 96 2.41 -17.41 -4.83
C LEU A 96 3.42 -18.09 -5.76
N SER A 97 4.61 -17.51 -5.90
CA SER A 97 5.74 -18.16 -6.58
C SER A 97 6.28 -19.35 -5.78
N ASP A 98 7.15 -20.14 -6.40
CA ASP A 98 8.06 -21.01 -5.66
C ASP A 98 9.00 -20.17 -4.76
N GLU A 99 9.63 -20.81 -3.79
CA GLU A 99 10.70 -20.21 -2.99
C GLU A 99 11.96 -20.10 -3.84
N ILE A 100 12.47 -18.87 -4.03
CA ILE A 100 13.59 -18.59 -4.93
C ILE A 100 14.87 -18.42 -4.09
N PRO A 101 15.87 -19.31 -4.21
CA PRO A 101 17.18 -19.12 -3.60
C PRO A 101 17.85 -17.86 -4.14
N PHE A 102 17.82 -16.79 -3.35
CA PHE A 102 18.26 -15.47 -3.75
C PHE A 102 18.72 -14.71 -2.51
N ALA A 103 19.99 -14.90 -2.14
CA ALA A 103 20.55 -14.28 -0.96
C ALA A 103 20.68 -12.77 -1.13
N VAL A 104 20.12 -12.02 -0.20
CA VAL A 104 20.14 -10.55 -0.18
C VAL A 104 20.63 -10.03 1.16
N SER A 105 21.25 -8.85 1.13
CA SER A 105 21.69 -8.11 2.30
C SER A 105 20.82 -6.89 2.51
N ALA A 106 20.67 -6.46 3.77
CA ALA A 106 20.02 -5.20 4.11
C ALA A 106 20.64 -4.02 3.32
N GLY A 107 19.80 -3.14 2.78
CA GLY A 107 20.20 -2.00 1.97
C GLY A 107 20.49 -2.31 0.50
N GLU A 108 20.48 -3.57 0.08
CA GLU A 108 20.49 -3.90 -1.36
C GLU A 108 19.17 -3.50 -2.02
N THR A 109 19.22 -3.14 -3.30
CA THR A 109 18.03 -2.97 -4.13
C THR A 109 17.95 -4.10 -5.15
N VAL A 110 16.78 -4.72 -5.25
CA VAL A 110 16.48 -5.73 -6.28
C VAL A 110 15.50 -5.17 -7.30
N ASP A 111 15.68 -5.52 -8.56
CA ASP A 111 14.70 -5.26 -9.61
C ASP A 111 13.85 -6.53 -9.80
N VAL A 112 12.53 -6.39 -9.67
CA VAL A 112 11.57 -7.43 -10.06
C VAL A 112 10.98 -7.06 -11.41
N SER A 113 11.18 -7.90 -12.41
CA SER A 113 10.70 -7.68 -13.78
C SER A 113 9.63 -8.69 -14.17
N LEU A 114 8.53 -8.22 -14.76
CA LEU A 114 7.43 -9.04 -15.28
C LEU A 114 7.25 -8.76 -16.77
N TYR A 115 7.27 -9.79 -17.61
CA TYR A 115 6.98 -9.66 -19.04
C TYR A 115 5.62 -10.24 -19.38
N LEU A 116 4.83 -9.42 -20.08
CA LEU A 116 3.49 -9.71 -20.57
C LEU A 116 3.54 -9.81 -22.09
N GLN A 117 3.71 -11.02 -22.62
CA GLN A 117 3.85 -11.25 -24.07
C GLN A 117 2.52 -11.07 -24.82
N ASN A 118 1.43 -11.48 -24.19
CA ASN A 118 0.09 -11.49 -24.77
C ASN A 118 -0.75 -10.32 -24.26
N PHE A 119 -1.89 -10.08 -24.91
CA PHE A 119 -2.85 -9.09 -24.42
C PHE A 119 -3.25 -9.43 -22.99
N THR A 120 -3.01 -8.47 -22.10
CA THR A 120 -3.23 -8.59 -20.66
C THR A 120 -4.07 -7.41 -20.22
N GLN A 121 -5.19 -7.70 -19.56
CA GLN A 121 -6.03 -6.66 -18.98
C GLN A 121 -5.31 -6.02 -17.78
N MET A 122 -4.95 -4.75 -17.89
CA MET A 122 -4.24 -3.95 -16.89
C MET A 122 -5.19 -3.40 -15.82
N ASN A 123 -6.09 -4.24 -15.30
CA ASN A 123 -7.18 -3.83 -14.40
C ASN A 123 -6.88 -4.03 -12.91
N ALA A 124 -5.86 -4.83 -12.58
CA ALA A 124 -5.44 -5.09 -11.20
C ALA A 124 -4.10 -4.42 -10.91
N GLY A 125 -4.12 -3.41 -10.03
CA GLY A 125 -2.92 -2.68 -9.63
C GLY A 125 -3.23 -1.60 -8.62
N THR A 126 -2.20 -0.90 -8.18
CA THR A 126 -2.36 0.27 -7.30
C THR A 126 -1.47 1.41 -7.77
N LEU A 127 -1.96 2.63 -7.57
CA LEU A 127 -1.19 3.85 -7.75
C LEU A 127 -0.60 4.24 -6.40
N VAL A 128 0.72 4.29 -6.32
CA VAL A 128 1.43 4.71 -5.10
C VAL A 128 2.53 5.70 -5.44
N THR A 129 2.79 6.63 -4.53
CA THR A 129 3.84 7.65 -4.70
C THR A 129 4.79 7.66 -3.51
N GLY A 130 5.92 8.34 -3.67
CA GLY A 130 6.94 8.48 -2.64
C GLY A 130 8.34 8.33 -3.19
N PRO A 131 9.36 8.69 -2.39
CA PRO A 131 10.76 8.65 -2.82
C PRO A 131 11.26 7.24 -3.19
N LEU A 132 10.60 6.18 -2.71
CA LEU A 132 10.95 4.78 -2.99
C LEU A 132 9.90 4.06 -3.86
N SER A 133 8.87 4.77 -4.33
CA SER A 133 7.73 4.21 -5.06
C SER A 133 7.76 4.66 -6.52
N LYS A 134 8.69 4.11 -7.30
CA LYS A 134 8.85 4.41 -8.73
C LYS A 134 9.25 3.17 -9.53
N GLY A 135 8.31 2.64 -10.29
CA GLY A 135 8.56 1.59 -11.27
C GLY A 135 8.91 2.14 -12.65
N SER A 136 9.12 1.23 -13.60
CA SER A 136 9.23 1.54 -15.02
C SER A 136 8.53 0.47 -15.85
N PHE A 137 8.22 0.82 -17.09
CA PHE A 137 7.81 -0.14 -18.10
C PHE A 137 8.60 0.07 -19.38
N CYS A 138 8.72 -0.97 -20.20
CA CYS A 138 9.38 -0.96 -21.49
C CYS A 138 8.60 -1.84 -22.48
N TYR A 139 8.42 -1.35 -23.71
CA TYR A 139 7.85 -2.16 -24.78
C TYR A 139 8.88 -3.18 -25.26
N GLY A 140 8.47 -4.44 -25.41
CA GLY A 140 9.35 -5.58 -25.71
C GLY A 140 9.69 -6.43 -24.49
N ASP A 141 10.35 -7.56 -24.75
CA ASP A 141 10.90 -8.46 -23.74
C ASP A 141 12.29 -7.98 -23.28
N PHE A 142 12.29 -7.22 -22.19
CA PHE A 142 13.50 -6.74 -21.52
C PHE A 142 13.60 -7.28 -20.10
N ALA A 143 12.91 -8.39 -19.79
CA ALA A 143 12.81 -8.91 -18.43
C ALA A 143 14.17 -9.26 -17.80
N THR A 144 15.15 -9.64 -18.62
CA THR A 144 16.52 -9.98 -18.20
C THR A 144 17.54 -8.89 -18.47
N ALA A 145 17.16 -7.79 -19.13
CA ALA A 145 18.09 -6.72 -19.50
C ALA A 145 18.42 -5.87 -18.28
N LYS A 146 19.70 -5.53 -18.08
CA LYS A 146 20.11 -4.63 -16.98
C LYS A 146 19.43 -3.26 -17.09
N ASP A 147 19.46 -2.69 -18.27
CA ASP A 147 18.93 -1.37 -18.56
C ASP A 147 17.83 -1.46 -19.62
N PHE A 148 16.80 -0.63 -19.49
CA PHE A 148 15.79 -0.47 -20.53
C PHE A 148 16.26 0.54 -21.60
N PRO A 149 15.97 0.30 -22.89
CA PRO A 149 16.17 1.31 -23.92
C PRO A 149 15.36 2.58 -23.62
N GLN A 150 15.99 3.74 -23.72
CA GLN A 150 15.37 5.01 -23.32
C GLN A 150 14.20 5.42 -24.22
N ASP A 151 14.25 5.06 -25.49
CA ASP A 151 13.21 5.31 -26.50
C ASP A 151 11.98 4.40 -26.34
N LEU A 152 12.14 3.27 -25.64
CA LEU A 152 11.07 2.28 -25.44
C LEU A 152 10.52 2.25 -24.01
N SER A 153 11.05 3.07 -23.09
CA SER A 153 10.72 2.98 -21.66
C SER A 153 10.30 4.28 -21.02
N ARG A 154 9.50 4.16 -19.95
CA ARG A 154 9.05 5.29 -19.11
C ARG A 154 8.91 4.86 -17.66
N SER A 155 8.99 5.83 -16.75
CA SER A 155 8.64 5.61 -15.34
C SER A 155 7.13 5.49 -15.16
N THR A 156 6.72 4.73 -14.15
CA THR A 156 5.33 4.60 -13.72
C THR A 156 5.24 4.54 -12.20
N ASN A 157 4.14 5.06 -11.66
CA ASN A 157 3.77 4.94 -10.26
C ASN A 157 2.67 3.87 -10.05
N TRP A 158 2.29 3.18 -11.13
CA TRP A 158 1.39 2.05 -11.09
C TRP A 158 2.16 0.74 -10.90
N PHE A 159 1.76 -0.01 -9.87
CA PHE A 159 2.27 -1.33 -9.57
C PHE A 159 1.17 -2.33 -9.93
N TYR A 160 1.38 -3.06 -11.03
CA TYR A 160 0.46 -4.05 -11.55
C TYR A 160 0.93 -5.44 -11.16
N PHE A 161 -0.01 -6.26 -10.72
CA PHE A 161 0.14 -7.69 -10.42
C PHE A 161 1.12 -8.07 -9.31
N LEU A 162 2.28 -7.43 -9.14
CA LEU A 162 3.16 -7.68 -8.00
C LEU A 162 2.54 -7.08 -6.73
N ASN A 163 2.20 -7.93 -5.76
CA ASN A 163 1.49 -7.54 -4.54
C ASN A 163 2.42 -7.49 -3.32
N THR A 164 3.18 -8.56 -3.07
CA THR A 164 4.07 -8.67 -1.89
C THR A 164 5.35 -9.42 -2.26
N VAL A 165 6.47 -9.04 -1.65
CA VAL A 165 7.71 -9.82 -1.63
C VAL A 165 8.01 -10.20 -0.20
N ASP A 166 8.05 -11.51 0.06
CA ASP A 166 8.49 -12.05 1.33
C ASP A 166 9.96 -12.49 1.23
N ILE A 167 10.65 -12.42 2.35
CA ILE A 167 12.04 -12.84 2.51
C ILE A 167 12.16 -13.84 3.66
N TRP A 168 12.94 -14.91 3.46
CA TRP A 168 13.26 -15.88 4.50
C TRP A 168 14.43 -15.34 5.33
N THR A 169 14.16 -15.02 6.60
CA THR A 169 15.03 -14.15 7.41
C THR A 169 15.08 -14.59 8.90
N GLU A 170 15.81 -13.82 9.71
CA GLU A 170 16.01 -14.05 11.15
C GLU A 170 14.71 -13.87 11.96
N GLU A 171 14.56 -14.62 13.05
CA GLU A 171 13.37 -14.60 13.91
C GLU A 171 13.04 -13.22 14.50
N LYS A 172 14.04 -12.35 14.68
CA LYS A 172 13.83 -11.00 15.24
C LYS A 172 13.10 -10.04 14.28
N ASN A 173 13.05 -10.37 12.99
CA ASN A 173 12.52 -9.48 11.96
C ASN A 173 10.99 -9.56 11.88
N PHE A 174 10.34 -8.44 11.58
CA PHE A 174 8.89 -8.35 11.48
C PHE A 174 8.45 -7.26 10.50
N ALA A 175 7.15 -7.25 10.19
CA ALA A 175 6.52 -6.23 9.35
C ALA A 175 5.57 -5.34 10.17
N LEU A 176 5.62 -4.05 9.89
CA LEU A 176 4.61 -3.06 10.24
C LEU A 176 3.75 -2.79 9.00
N VAL A 177 2.45 -3.05 9.12
CA VAL A 177 1.49 -2.76 8.04
C VAL A 177 0.92 -1.35 8.20
N CYS A 178 1.05 -0.52 7.18
CA CYS A 178 0.41 0.79 7.07
C CYS A 178 -0.86 0.65 6.21
N PHE A 179 -2.03 0.57 6.84
CA PHE A 179 -3.31 0.38 6.17
C PHE A 179 -4.07 1.69 6.04
N GLY A 180 -4.57 1.99 4.83
CA GLY A 180 -5.31 3.23 4.63
C GLY A 180 -5.85 3.48 3.23
N ASP A 181 -6.07 4.77 2.96
CA ASP A 181 -6.60 5.30 1.70
C ASP A 181 -5.55 6.10 0.91
N SER A 182 -5.95 7.12 0.14
CA SER A 182 -5.05 7.92 -0.71
C SER A 182 -3.95 8.63 0.07
N ILE A 183 -4.17 8.99 1.33
CA ILE A 183 -3.15 9.64 2.17
C ILE A 183 -2.02 8.64 2.48
N THR A 184 -2.36 7.38 2.75
CA THR A 184 -1.37 6.31 3.00
C THR A 184 -0.81 5.70 1.72
N ALA A 185 -1.54 5.78 0.60
CA ALA A 185 -1.03 5.36 -0.70
C ALA A 185 0.11 6.26 -1.19
N GLN A 186 0.25 7.47 -0.63
CA GLN A 186 1.28 8.45 -0.97
C GLN A 186 2.53 8.31 -0.09
N ASP A 187 3.23 9.41 0.20
CA ASP A 187 4.68 9.37 0.40
C ASP A 187 5.10 8.94 1.82
N TRP A 188 4.26 9.13 2.83
CA TRP A 188 4.69 8.96 4.24
C TRP A 188 5.19 7.56 4.59
N PRO A 189 4.67 6.42 4.06
CA PRO A 189 5.25 5.12 4.37
C PRO A 189 6.65 4.94 3.79
N ASP A 190 6.99 5.62 2.69
CA ASP A 190 8.36 5.60 2.17
C ASP A 190 9.29 6.51 2.97
N TYR A 191 8.81 7.68 3.41
CA TYR A 191 9.56 8.48 4.38
C TYR A 191 9.78 7.73 5.71
N LEU A 192 8.82 6.90 6.14
CA LEU A 192 9.01 6.04 7.30
C LEU A 192 10.09 4.98 7.07
N LYS A 193 10.17 4.37 5.87
CA LYS A 193 11.29 3.47 5.51
C LYS A 193 12.63 4.20 5.57
N LEU A 194 12.69 5.42 5.03
CA LEU A 194 13.91 6.25 5.08
C LEU A 194 14.31 6.59 6.52
N ARG A 195 13.33 6.91 7.37
CA ARG A 195 13.54 7.14 8.81
C ARG A 195 14.05 5.88 9.52
N VAL A 196 13.42 4.74 9.31
CA VAL A 196 13.83 3.42 9.86
C VAL A 196 15.31 3.17 9.57
N LYS A 197 15.72 3.37 8.31
CA LYS A 197 17.12 3.23 7.89
C LYS A 197 18.04 4.26 8.55
N ARG A 198 17.64 5.53 8.58
CA ARG A 198 18.39 6.64 9.18
C ARG A 198 18.65 6.43 10.67
N GLU A 199 17.66 5.88 11.39
CA GLU A 199 17.71 5.66 12.84
C GLU A 199 18.27 4.29 13.24
N GLY A 200 18.62 3.44 12.26
CA GLY A 200 19.26 2.15 12.53
C GLY A 200 18.32 1.06 13.03
N PHE A 201 17.02 1.14 12.70
CA PHE A 201 16.08 0.05 12.95
C PHE A 201 16.29 -1.05 11.91
N GLU A 202 16.94 -2.15 12.31
CA GLU A 202 17.38 -3.21 11.40
C GLU A 202 16.41 -4.39 11.26
N ASN A 203 15.32 -4.42 12.03
CA ASN A 203 14.45 -5.59 12.17
C ASN A 203 12.98 -5.34 11.79
N VAL A 204 12.65 -4.19 11.20
CA VAL A 204 11.29 -3.84 10.79
C VAL A 204 11.22 -3.53 9.30
N SER A 205 10.23 -4.09 8.63
CA SER A 205 9.81 -3.69 7.28
C SER A 205 8.53 -2.86 7.35
N ILE A 206 8.37 -1.92 6.41
CA ILE A 206 7.16 -1.09 6.29
C ILE A 206 6.36 -1.54 5.07
N ILE A 207 5.20 -2.14 5.31
CA ILE A 207 4.33 -2.72 4.27
C ILE A 207 3.15 -1.80 4.05
N ARG A 208 2.99 -1.32 2.81
CA ARG A 208 1.93 -0.38 2.46
C ARG A 208 0.69 -1.17 2.01
N ARG A 209 -0.44 -0.92 2.65
CA ARG A 209 -1.73 -1.56 2.36
C ARG A 209 -2.80 -0.49 2.17
N ALA A 210 -2.61 0.30 1.11
CA ALA A 210 -3.38 1.51 0.88
C ALA A 210 -3.84 1.68 -0.58
N VAL A 211 -5.04 2.21 -0.74
CA VAL A 211 -5.71 2.39 -2.04
C VAL A 211 -6.42 3.73 -2.06
N CYS A 212 -6.20 4.52 -3.10
CA CYS A 212 -6.83 5.83 -3.23
C CYS A 212 -8.37 5.74 -3.24
N GLY A 213 -9.02 6.57 -2.43
CA GLY A 213 -10.47 6.72 -2.42
C GLY A 213 -11.27 5.64 -1.67
N THR A 214 -10.63 4.61 -1.12
CA THR A 214 -11.36 3.58 -0.37
C THR A 214 -12.04 4.14 0.85
N ARG A 215 -13.14 3.49 1.23
CA ARG A 215 -13.96 3.80 2.39
C ARG A 215 -14.00 2.59 3.33
N ILE A 216 -14.26 2.82 4.62
CA ILE A 216 -14.48 1.76 5.60
C ILE A 216 -15.78 1.01 5.28
N LEU A 217 -16.87 1.76 5.10
CA LEU A 217 -18.23 1.22 5.20
C LEU A 217 -18.80 0.78 3.84
N ARG A 218 -18.32 1.37 2.74
CA ARG A 218 -18.98 1.30 1.42
C ARG A 218 -17.96 1.25 0.29
N GLU A 219 -18.41 0.84 -0.89
CA GLU A 219 -17.61 0.87 -2.13
C GLU A 219 -18.48 1.35 -3.28
N TYR A 220 -17.88 1.58 -4.45
CA TYR A 220 -18.61 1.99 -5.65
C TYR A 220 -18.61 0.88 -6.68
N SER A 221 -19.75 0.69 -7.35
CA SER A 221 -19.89 -0.23 -8.48
C SER A 221 -19.91 0.48 -9.84
N CYS A 222 -20.11 1.80 -9.87
CA CYS A 222 -20.13 2.57 -11.12
C CYS A 222 -18.73 2.77 -11.69
N ILE A 223 -18.61 2.76 -13.01
CA ILE A 223 -17.32 2.87 -13.74
C ILE A 223 -16.48 4.07 -13.28
N THR A 224 -17.11 5.21 -13.01
CA THR A 224 -16.47 6.47 -12.59
C THR A 224 -15.68 6.36 -11.29
N TYR A 225 -16.12 5.49 -10.37
CA TYR A 225 -15.57 5.39 -9.01
C TYR A 225 -15.11 3.98 -8.65
N ALA A 226 -15.19 3.02 -9.57
CA ALA A 226 -14.73 1.66 -9.33
C ALA A 226 -13.25 1.61 -8.93
N ALA A 227 -12.41 2.51 -9.44
CA ALA A 227 -11.00 2.64 -9.06
C ALA A 227 -10.77 3.01 -7.58
N TYR A 228 -11.80 3.52 -6.88
CA TYR A 228 -11.76 3.72 -5.43
C TYR A 228 -11.79 2.42 -4.64
N GLY A 229 -11.89 1.28 -5.32
CA GLY A 229 -11.58 -0.02 -4.78
C GLY A 229 -12.62 -0.58 -3.82
N LEU A 230 -12.26 -1.72 -3.25
CA LEU A 230 -13.08 -2.46 -2.31
C LEU A 230 -13.18 -1.73 -0.96
N LYS A 231 -14.29 -1.91 -0.25
CA LYS A 231 -14.46 -1.34 1.09
C LYS A 231 -13.57 -2.02 2.13
N GLY A 232 -13.42 -1.35 3.27
CA GLY A 232 -12.63 -1.82 4.41
C GLY A 232 -12.92 -3.26 4.84
N GLU A 233 -14.20 -3.62 5.00
CA GLU A 233 -14.62 -4.98 5.39
C GLU A 233 -14.08 -6.07 4.45
N THR A 234 -13.99 -5.78 3.15
CA THR A 234 -13.49 -6.74 2.16
C THR A 234 -11.96 -6.70 2.06
N ARG A 235 -11.35 -5.50 2.11
CA ARG A 235 -9.90 -5.31 1.95
C ARG A 235 -9.11 -5.81 3.15
N PHE A 236 -9.53 -5.46 4.36
CA PHE A 236 -8.73 -5.63 5.56
C PHE A 236 -8.36 -7.11 5.81
N PRO A 237 -9.28 -8.09 5.66
CA PRO A 237 -8.91 -9.49 5.84
C PRO A 237 -7.83 -10.02 4.90
N ILE A 238 -7.85 -9.54 3.65
CA ILE A 238 -6.90 -9.94 2.62
C ILE A 238 -5.54 -9.29 2.92
N GLU A 239 -5.54 -7.99 3.20
CA GLU A 239 -4.30 -7.21 3.33
C GLU A 239 -3.57 -7.45 4.66
N MET A 240 -4.28 -7.91 5.69
CA MET A 240 -3.66 -8.36 6.95
C MET A 240 -3.04 -9.75 6.85
N ASP A 241 -3.20 -10.46 5.74
CA ASP A 241 -2.45 -11.70 5.46
C ASP A 241 -1.03 -11.39 4.97
N THR A 242 -0.29 -10.64 5.79
CA THR A 242 1.08 -10.20 5.52
C THR A 242 2.05 -11.00 6.39
N ALA A 243 2.99 -11.71 5.74
CA ALA A 243 3.93 -12.57 6.44
C ALA A 243 4.76 -11.78 7.46
N GLY A 244 4.87 -12.30 8.69
CA GLY A 244 5.65 -11.70 9.77
C GLY A 244 5.10 -10.36 10.28
N ALA A 245 3.85 -9.99 9.95
CA ALA A 245 3.21 -8.80 10.50
C ALA A 245 3.10 -8.90 12.03
N LYS A 246 3.58 -7.87 12.72
CA LYS A 246 3.51 -7.73 14.19
C LYS A 246 2.50 -6.67 14.62
N SER A 247 2.35 -5.65 13.78
CA SER A 247 1.53 -4.48 14.05
C SER A 247 0.87 -3.97 12.77
N VAL A 248 -0.28 -3.33 12.92
CA VAL A 248 -0.94 -2.53 11.88
C VAL A 248 -1.24 -1.13 12.39
N LEU A 249 -0.88 -0.12 11.59
CA LEU A 249 -1.29 1.28 11.77
C LEU A 249 -2.40 1.60 10.76
N ILE A 250 -3.57 1.97 11.26
CA ILE A 250 -4.80 2.17 10.48
C ILE A 250 -5.09 3.66 10.36
N GLN A 251 -4.96 4.22 9.16
CA GLN A 251 -5.44 5.57 8.80
C GLN A 251 -6.44 5.46 7.64
N HIS A 252 -7.72 5.30 7.96
CA HIS A 252 -8.78 5.09 6.98
C HIS A 252 -10.09 5.72 7.48
N GLY A 253 -10.89 6.26 6.57
CA GLY A 253 -12.25 6.74 6.87
C GLY A 253 -12.56 8.14 6.33
N ILE A 254 -11.56 8.89 5.86
CA ILE A 254 -11.80 10.26 5.38
C ILE A 254 -12.74 10.27 4.16
N ASN A 255 -12.62 9.26 3.29
CA ASN A 255 -13.46 9.12 2.10
C ASN A 255 -14.93 8.81 2.44
N ASP A 256 -15.21 8.15 3.57
CA ASP A 256 -16.59 7.94 4.01
C ASP A 256 -17.29 9.28 4.29
N ILE A 257 -16.53 10.26 4.80
CA ILE A 257 -16.99 11.61 5.19
C ILE A 257 -17.05 12.55 3.97
N ILE A 258 -15.98 12.60 3.17
CA ILE A 258 -15.86 13.62 2.11
C ILE A 258 -16.59 13.21 0.82
N HIS A 259 -16.86 11.91 0.61
CA HIS A 259 -17.51 11.48 -0.61
C HIS A 259 -18.98 11.91 -0.74
N PRO A 260 -19.86 11.78 0.25
CA PRO A 260 -21.27 12.19 0.10
C PRO A 260 -21.41 13.67 -0.29
N VAL A 261 -22.13 13.96 -1.39
CA VAL A 261 -22.40 15.33 -1.90
C VAL A 261 -23.85 15.57 -2.33
N GLY A 262 -24.69 14.53 -2.29
CA GLY A 262 -26.08 14.61 -2.71
C GLY A 262 -26.29 14.24 -4.18
N VAL A 263 -27.42 13.60 -4.46
CA VAL A 263 -27.74 13.06 -5.79
C VAL A 263 -27.91 14.15 -6.85
N ASP A 264 -28.31 15.35 -6.45
CA ASP A 264 -28.44 16.52 -7.33
C ASP A 264 -27.08 17.02 -7.85
N VAL A 265 -26.01 16.78 -7.07
CA VAL A 265 -24.62 17.10 -7.46
C VAL A 265 -23.97 15.92 -8.16
N ASN A 266 -24.17 14.72 -7.62
CA ASN A 266 -23.63 13.49 -8.17
C ASN A 266 -24.51 12.29 -7.79
N PRO A 267 -25.14 11.62 -8.76
CA PRO A 267 -26.11 10.55 -8.48
C PRO A 267 -25.50 9.33 -7.78
N PHE A 268 -24.17 9.15 -7.87
CA PHE A 268 -23.48 8.03 -7.24
C PHE A 268 -22.99 8.34 -5.82
N ARG A 269 -23.10 9.60 -5.35
CA ARG A 269 -22.57 10.05 -4.05
C ARG A 269 -23.70 10.64 -3.17
N PRO A 270 -24.77 9.87 -2.90
CA PRO A 270 -25.95 10.38 -2.20
C PRO A 270 -25.60 10.82 -0.77
N MET A 271 -26.35 11.78 -0.21
CA MET A 271 -26.16 12.16 1.20
C MET A 271 -26.56 11.05 2.18
N SER A 272 -27.37 10.07 1.76
CA SER A 272 -27.64 8.87 2.56
C SER A 272 -26.40 8.01 2.83
N ASP A 273 -25.30 8.25 2.12
CA ASP A 273 -24.01 7.63 2.41
C ASP A 273 -23.22 8.35 3.51
N MET A 274 -23.62 9.56 3.92
CA MET A 274 -22.94 10.31 4.99
C MET A 274 -23.06 9.55 6.32
N PRO A 275 -21.94 9.07 6.90
CA PRO A 275 -21.99 8.35 8.16
C PRO A 275 -22.03 9.33 9.33
N THR A 276 -22.50 8.84 10.47
CA THR A 276 -22.18 9.44 11.77
C THR A 276 -20.81 8.95 12.25
N ALA A 277 -20.19 9.61 13.23
CA ALA A 277 -18.95 9.12 13.83
C ALA A 277 -19.13 7.71 14.43
N LYS A 278 -20.31 7.43 15.00
CA LYS A 278 -20.67 6.11 15.53
C LYS A 278 -20.64 5.02 14.45
N ASP A 279 -21.10 5.30 13.24
CA ASP A 279 -21.08 4.33 12.15
C ASP A 279 -19.64 3.95 11.76
N LEU A 280 -18.73 4.94 11.73
CA LEU A 280 -17.30 4.71 11.49
C LEU A 280 -16.66 3.90 12.62
N ILE A 281 -16.94 4.26 13.88
CA ILE A 281 -16.46 3.53 15.06
C ILE A 281 -16.89 2.07 15.02
N GLU A 282 -18.17 1.80 14.76
CA GLU A 282 -18.68 0.43 14.66
C GLU A 282 -18.11 -0.30 13.44
N GLY A 283 -17.86 0.39 12.33
CA GLY A 283 -17.12 -0.16 11.19
C GLY A 283 -15.72 -0.64 11.58
N VAL A 284 -14.93 0.18 12.27
CA VAL A 284 -13.60 -0.22 12.76
C VAL A 284 -13.69 -1.38 13.75
N LYS A 285 -14.59 -1.29 14.74
CA LYS A 285 -14.78 -2.32 15.78
C LYS A 285 -15.24 -3.65 15.22
N LYS A 286 -16.02 -3.65 14.13
CA LYS A 286 -16.54 -4.87 13.51
C LYS A 286 -15.58 -5.45 12.48
N PHE A 287 -15.00 -4.61 11.63
CA PHE A 287 -14.26 -5.07 10.45
C PHE A 287 -12.77 -5.24 10.68
N TYR A 288 -12.17 -4.42 11.57
CA TYR A 288 -10.71 -4.37 11.71
C TYR A 288 -10.22 -5.02 13.01
N LEU A 289 -10.73 -4.55 14.14
CA LEU A 289 -10.17 -4.93 15.45
C LEU A 289 -10.22 -6.43 15.72
N PRO A 290 -11.36 -7.13 15.57
CA PRO A 290 -11.44 -8.54 15.94
C PRO A 290 -10.48 -9.40 15.12
N LEU A 291 -10.43 -9.17 13.81
CA LEU A 291 -9.53 -9.88 12.91
C LEU A 291 -8.06 -9.60 13.23
N ALA A 292 -7.70 -8.33 13.45
CA ALA A 292 -6.32 -7.99 13.78
C ALA A 292 -5.87 -8.67 15.08
N ARG A 293 -6.75 -8.74 16.09
CA ARG A 293 -6.48 -9.46 17.35
C ARG A 293 -6.40 -10.97 17.14
N GLU A 294 -7.26 -11.55 16.32
CA GLU A 294 -7.18 -12.98 15.95
C GLU A 294 -5.85 -13.33 15.28
N LYS A 295 -5.34 -12.44 14.43
CA LYS A 295 -4.00 -12.56 13.81
C LYS A 295 -2.84 -12.20 14.75
N GLY A 296 -3.12 -11.84 16.01
CA GLY A 296 -2.08 -11.49 17.00
C GLY A 296 -1.40 -10.14 16.77
N LEU A 297 -2.01 -9.26 15.97
CA LEU A 297 -1.45 -7.95 15.66
C LEU A 297 -1.68 -6.95 16.80
N LYS A 298 -0.67 -6.12 17.06
CA LYS A 298 -0.89 -4.82 17.71
C LYS A 298 -1.60 -3.88 16.74
N VAL A 299 -2.59 -3.14 17.21
CA VAL A 299 -3.42 -2.27 16.37
C VAL A 299 -3.27 -0.84 16.84
N TRP A 300 -2.78 0.01 15.95
CA TRP A 300 -2.60 1.44 16.19
C TRP A 300 -3.57 2.24 15.33
N SER A 301 -4.15 3.28 15.91
CA SER A 301 -4.98 4.24 15.19
C SER A 301 -4.12 5.37 14.60
N GLY A 302 -4.49 5.83 13.42
CA GLY A 302 -3.98 7.06 12.80
C GLY A 302 -5.14 8.02 12.57
N THR A 303 -5.06 9.23 13.16
CA THR A 303 -6.14 10.23 13.03
C THR A 303 -6.30 10.73 11.59
N LEU A 304 -7.53 11.07 11.21
CA LEU A 304 -7.89 11.69 9.95
C LEU A 304 -7.45 13.16 9.90
N LEU A 305 -6.91 13.58 8.76
CA LEU A 305 -6.32 14.91 8.58
C LEU A 305 -7.36 16.04 8.46
N PRO A 306 -6.98 17.31 8.68
CA PRO A 306 -7.84 18.47 8.40
C PRO A 306 -8.39 18.48 6.97
N ILE A 307 -9.60 19.03 6.80
CA ILE A 307 -10.28 19.10 5.49
C ILE A 307 -10.85 20.48 5.16
N PHE A 308 -10.59 21.50 5.99
CA PHE A 308 -11.06 22.86 5.69
C PHE A 308 -10.46 23.36 4.37
N GLY A 309 -11.34 23.81 3.46
CA GLY A 309 -10.97 24.22 2.11
C GLY A 309 -11.14 23.11 1.05
N TRP A 310 -11.29 21.84 1.47
CA TRP A 310 -11.57 20.77 0.51
C TRP A 310 -12.86 21.06 -0.25
N ARG A 311 -12.90 20.75 -1.55
CA ARG A 311 -14.05 21.03 -2.45
C ARG A 311 -15.43 20.55 -1.98
N THR A 312 -15.48 19.61 -1.03
CA THR A 312 -16.75 19.09 -0.47
C THR A 312 -16.88 19.33 1.03
N TYR A 313 -16.05 20.21 1.59
CA TYR A 313 -16.05 20.59 2.99
C TYR A 313 -17.40 21.19 3.40
N ASN A 314 -17.84 20.83 4.60
CA ASN A 314 -18.82 21.58 5.38
C ASN A 314 -18.57 21.32 6.88
N ALA A 315 -19.19 22.11 7.75
CA ALA A 315 -18.99 22.00 9.19
C ALA A 315 -19.46 20.66 9.77
N GLU A 316 -20.50 20.05 9.20
CA GLU A 316 -21.04 18.75 9.64
C GLU A 316 -20.03 17.62 9.40
N LYS A 317 -19.37 17.61 8.24
CA LYS A 317 -18.30 16.66 7.91
C LYS A 317 -17.12 16.79 8.85
N ASP A 318 -16.71 18.02 9.16
CA ASP A 318 -15.60 18.24 10.09
C ASP A 318 -15.97 17.85 11.53
N MET A 319 -17.23 18.04 11.93
CA MET A 319 -17.73 17.54 13.21
C MET A 319 -17.62 16.01 13.32
N VAL A 320 -18.09 15.27 12.29
CA VAL A 320 -17.96 13.80 12.24
C VAL A 320 -16.49 13.37 12.28
N ARG A 321 -15.63 14.06 11.52
CA ARG A 321 -14.19 13.80 11.52
C ARG A 321 -13.56 14.00 12.90
N ASN A 322 -13.87 15.10 13.58
CA ASN A 322 -13.34 15.41 14.91
C ASN A 322 -13.82 14.41 15.96
N GLU A 323 -15.12 14.07 15.97
CA GLU A 323 -15.66 13.05 16.88
C GLU A 323 -15.00 11.69 16.66
N PHE A 324 -14.78 11.29 15.41
CA PHE A 324 -14.08 10.05 15.10
C PHE A 324 -12.61 10.09 15.54
N ASN A 325 -11.91 11.21 15.32
CA ASN A 325 -10.53 11.39 15.78
C ASN A 325 -10.42 11.36 17.31
N ASP A 326 -11.36 11.95 18.03
CA ASP A 326 -11.38 11.93 19.49
C ASP A 326 -11.55 10.51 20.03
N TRP A 327 -12.37 9.69 19.38
CA TRP A 327 -12.42 8.26 19.66
C TRP A 327 -11.10 7.54 19.34
N LEU A 328 -10.50 7.78 18.17
CA LEU A 328 -9.21 7.18 17.79
C LEU A 328 -8.10 7.49 18.80
N ARG A 329 -8.12 8.68 19.41
CA ARG A 329 -7.16 9.14 20.43
C ARG A 329 -7.37 8.54 21.81
N SER A 330 -8.63 8.38 22.22
CA SER A 330 -9.00 8.09 23.61
C SER A 330 -9.40 6.64 23.87
N SER A 331 -9.74 5.89 22.82
CA SER A 331 -10.15 4.49 22.91
C SER A 331 -9.01 3.59 23.38
N ASP A 332 -9.31 2.75 24.37
CA ASP A 332 -8.43 1.70 24.90
C ASP A 332 -8.38 0.44 24.03
N LEU A 333 -9.15 0.41 22.94
CA LEU A 333 -9.17 -0.70 21.99
C LEU A 333 -7.92 -0.77 21.10
N PHE A 334 -7.15 0.31 21.03
CA PHE A 334 -5.89 0.43 20.30
C PHE A 334 -4.70 0.32 21.25
N ASP A 335 -3.60 -0.24 20.78
CA ASP A 335 -2.32 -0.27 21.51
C ASP A 335 -1.65 1.11 21.57
N GLY A 336 -2.07 2.03 20.71
CA GLY A 336 -1.63 3.41 20.68
C GLY A 336 -2.26 4.21 19.53
N CYS A 337 -2.05 5.52 19.55
CA CYS A 337 -2.55 6.45 18.54
C CYS A 337 -1.39 7.29 17.97
N VAL A 338 -1.31 7.37 16.65
CA VAL A 338 -0.49 8.32 15.91
C VAL A 338 -1.37 9.50 15.49
N ASP A 339 -1.20 10.64 16.16
CA ASP A 339 -2.04 11.83 15.95
C ASP A 339 -1.53 12.68 14.77
N PHE A 340 -1.72 12.18 13.55
CA PHE A 340 -1.40 12.89 12.32
C PHE A 340 -2.15 14.22 12.17
N ASP A 341 -3.38 14.32 12.67
CA ASP A 341 -4.18 15.53 12.64
C ASP A 341 -3.48 16.63 13.44
N LYS A 342 -3.12 16.35 14.69
CA LYS A 342 -2.40 17.31 15.54
C LYS A 342 -1.04 17.70 14.97
N ALA A 343 -0.35 16.78 14.29
CA ALA A 343 0.96 17.05 13.71
C ALA A 343 0.91 18.00 12.50
N LEU A 344 -0.19 18.00 11.75
CA LEU A 344 -0.29 18.75 10.50
C LEU A 344 -1.25 19.94 10.54
N ARG A 345 -2.18 20.00 11.49
CA ARG A 345 -3.17 21.08 11.59
C ARG A 345 -2.59 22.38 12.11
N ASP A 346 -3.22 23.49 11.73
CA ASP A 346 -2.89 24.81 12.24
C ASP A 346 -3.28 24.93 13.72
N SER A 347 -2.39 25.49 14.54
CA SER A 347 -2.62 25.63 15.98
C SER A 347 -3.70 26.66 16.35
N GLN A 348 -3.95 27.65 15.49
CA GLN A 348 -4.95 28.70 15.67
C GLN A 348 -6.23 28.41 14.89
N LYS A 349 -6.16 27.62 13.82
CA LYS A 349 -7.30 27.16 13.01
C LYS A 349 -7.28 25.63 12.82
N PRO A 350 -7.59 24.85 13.86
CA PRO A 350 -7.41 23.38 13.86
C PRO A 350 -8.19 22.63 12.78
N GLU A 351 -9.20 23.23 12.16
CA GLU A 351 -9.93 22.70 11.03
C GLU A 351 -9.10 22.64 9.72
N SER A 352 -7.98 23.38 9.67
CA SER A 352 -7.13 23.56 8.48
C SER A 352 -5.72 23.01 8.68
N PHE A 353 -5.04 22.69 7.57
CA PHE A 353 -3.61 22.41 7.58
C PHE A 353 -2.81 23.64 8.01
N ALA A 354 -1.73 23.42 8.77
CA ALA A 354 -0.75 24.45 9.06
C ALA A 354 -0.06 24.93 7.76
N ILE A 355 0.49 26.15 7.80
CA ILE A 355 1.20 26.74 6.67
C ILE A 355 2.31 25.80 6.17
N GLY A 356 2.27 25.48 4.88
CA GLY A 356 3.23 24.59 4.22
C GLY A 356 2.98 23.10 4.43
N MET A 357 1.94 22.70 5.16
CA MET A 357 1.56 21.29 5.34
C MET A 357 0.52 20.80 4.32
N ASP A 358 -0.13 21.73 3.62
CA ASP A 358 -1.10 21.46 2.57
C ASP A 358 -0.43 21.37 1.19
N SER A 359 -0.80 20.39 0.38
CA SER A 359 -0.40 20.32 -1.03
C SER A 359 -1.01 21.43 -1.90
N GLY A 360 -2.07 22.07 -1.39
CA GLY A 360 -2.87 23.09 -2.05
C GLY A 360 -4.26 22.59 -2.46
N ASP A 361 -4.54 21.30 -2.30
CA ASP A 361 -5.87 20.75 -2.55
C ASP A 361 -6.76 20.72 -1.29
N HIS A 362 -6.20 20.97 -0.11
CA HIS A 362 -6.87 20.96 1.19
C HIS A 362 -7.34 19.59 1.69
N LEU A 363 -6.74 18.50 1.18
CA LEU A 363 -6.98 17.13 1.65
C LEU A 363 -5.68 16.34 1.80
N HIS A 364 -4.79 16.45 0.81
CA HIS A 364 -3.54 15.72 0.78
C HIS A 364 -2.39 16.59 1.33
N PRO A 365 -1.55 16.02 2.21
CA PRO A 365 -0.33 16.63 2.69
C PRO A 365 0.62 17.11 1.57
N SER A 366 1.37 18.17 1.85
CA SER A 366 2.58 18.50 1.10
C SER A 366 3.68 17.45 1.35
N ALA A 367 4.74 17.44 0.54
CA ALA A 367 5.89 16.55 0.76
C ALA A 367 6.49 16.71 2.17
N LYS A 368 6.62 17.95 2.66
CA LYS A 368 7.07 18.25 4.03
C LYS A 368 6.15 17.65 5.10
N ALA A 369 4.84 17.70 4.87
CA ALA A 369 3.88 17.13 5.81
C ALA A 369 3.90 15.60 5.80
N TYR A 370 4.11 14.95 4.65
CA TYR A 370 4.32 13.50 4.60
C TYR A 370 5.61 13.07 5.33
N GLU A 371 6.68 13.85 5.25
CA GLU A 371 7.88 13.66 6.08
C GLU A 371 7.52 13.77 7.57
N GLN A 372 6.80 14.82 7.96
CA GLN A 372 6.37 15.01 9.35
C GLN A 372 5.48 13.85 9.86
N MET A 373 4.61 13.30 9.02
CA MET A 373 3.82 12.11 9.36
C MET A 373 4.72 10.92 9.71
N ALA A 374 5.79 10.68 8.94
CA ALA A 374 6.75 9.62 9.23
C ALA A 374 7.54 9.89 10.53
N GLU A 375 7.90 11.14 10.82
CA GLU A 375 8.67 11.51 12.02
C GLU A 375 7.90 11.32 13.33
N ILE A 376 6.56 11.44 13.32
CA ILE A 376 5.76 11.28 14.55
C ILE A 376 5.41 9.83 14.89
N ILE A 377 5.77 8.87 14.03
CA ILE A 377 5.54 7.45 14.31
C ILE A 377 6.32 7.05 15.57
N SER A 378 5.62 6.45 16.55
CA SER A 378 6.27 6.00 17.79
C SER A 378 7.33 4.94 17.48
N GLU A 379 8.47 4.99 18.18
CA GLU A 379 9.47 3.93 18.09
C GLU A 379 8.93 2.56 18.57
N ASP A 380 7.87 2.54 19.37
CA ASP A 380 7.22 1.29 19.81
C ASP A 380 6.60 0.50 18.65
N LEU A 381 6.32 1.17 17.52
CA LEU A 381 5.90 0.54 16.27
C LEU A 381 7.08 -0.03 15.47
N LEU A 382 8.31 0.42 15.77
CA LEU A 382 9.53 0.09 15.05
C LEU A 382 10.42 -0.92 15.80
N LYS A 383 10.03 -1.31 17.02
CA LYS A 383 10.71 -2.28 17.91
C LYS A 383 9.84 -3.52 18.12
#